data_AF-A0A6A0QTM8-F1
#
_entry.id   AF-A0A6A0QTM8-F1
#
_cell.length_a   1.000
_cell.length_b   1.000
_cell.length_c   1.000
_cell.angle_alpha   90.00
_cell.angle_beta   90.00
_cell.angle_gamma   90.00
#
_symmetry.space_group_name_H-M   'P 1'
#
loop_
_entity.id
_entity.type
_entity.pdbx_description
1 polymer ?
#
loop_
_entity_poly.entity_id
_entity_poly.type
_entity_poly.pdbx_seq_one_letter_code
_entity_poly.pdbx_strand_id
1 'polypeptide(L)'
;QIETAVWGAELATALGGMAERGYVYIVEPTGPFEDDPNVTNKRFPGNITESYRTRDPLRIVGEVENWEGHAPEILNGMLESIARLREQGLDVIED
;
A
#
# COMPACT_ATOMS: atom_id res chain seq x y z
N GLN A 1 -10.82 -0.11 -8.92
CA GLN A 1 -10.90 0.42 -7.54
C GLN A 1 -9.45 0.68 -7.13
N ILE A 2 -9.02 1.94 -6.97
CA ILE A 2 -7.59 2.30 -6.73
C ILE A 2 -7.26 2.53 -5.25
N GLU A 3 -8.25 2.34 -4.38
CA GLU A 3 -8.18 2.59 -2.93
C GLU A 3 -6.92 2.03 -2.28
N THR A 4 -6.60 0.76 -2.55
CA THR A 4 -5.40 0.11 -2.01
C THR A 4 -4.11 0.79 -2.47
N ALA A 5 -4.05 1.24 -3.72
CA ALA A 5 -2.89 1.95 -4.26
C ALA A 5 -2.77 3.37 -3.69
N VAL A 6 -3.90 4.04 -3.41
CA VAL A 6 -3.94 5.33 -2.71
C VAL A 6 -3.35 5.20 -1.31
N TRP A 7 -3.75 4.19 -0.54
CA TRP A 7 -3.13 3.88 0.75
C TRP A 7 -1.62 3.67 0.64
N GLY A 8 -1.17 2.92 -0.37
CA GLY A 8 0.25 2.71 -0.62
C GLY A 8 1.01 4.02 -0.84
N ALA A 9 0.47 4.92 -1.66
CA ALA A 9 1.09 6.21 -1.94
C ALA A 9 1.16 7.11 -0.68
N GLU A 10 0.05 7.23 0.06
CA GLU A 10 -0.04 8.09 1.25
C GLU A 10 0.83 7.58 2.41
N LEU A 11 0.81 6.27 2.68
CA LEU A 11 1.63 5.70 3.74
C LEU A 11 3.12 5.79 3.39
N ALA A 12 3.49 5.61 2.13
CA ALA A 12 4.88 5.74 1.70
C ALA A 12 5.41 7.17 1.93
N THR A 13 4.65 8.20 1.57
CA THR A 13 5.08 9.59 1.76
C THR A 13 5.03 10.02 3.22
N ALA A 14 3.96 9.68 3.95
CA ALA A 14 3.83 10.03 5.36
C ALA A 14 4.91 9.37 6.23
N LEU A 15 5.17 8.07 6.05
CA LEU A 15 6.20 7.35 6.79
C LEU A 15 7.63 7.73 6.33
N GLY A 16 7.78 8.18 5.09
CA GLY A 16 9.03 8.71 4.55
C GLY A 16 9.32 10.16 4.94
N GLY A 17 8.39 10.86 5.61
CA GLY A 17 8.54 12.27 5.98
C GLY A 17 8.47 13.23 4.79
N MET A 18 7.83 12.84 3.70
CA MET A 18 7.68 13.64 2.48
C MET A 18 6.40 14.49 2.56
N ALA A 19 6.48 15.74 2.10
CA ALA A 19 5.32 16.63 2.05
C ALA A 19 4.45 16.43 0.80
N GLU A 20 4.92 15.67 -0.18
CA GLU A 20 4.22 15.41 -1.44
C GLU A 20 3.14 14.32 -1.26
N ARG A 21 2.10 14.37 -2.10
CA ARG A 21 0.96 13.43 -2.05
C ARG A 21 1.32 11.98 -2.40
N GLY A 22 2.49 11.72 -2.97
CA GLY A 22 2.87 10.40 -3.48
C GLY A 22 2.37 10.17 -4.90
N TYR A 23 2.78 9.04 -5.47
CA TYR A 23 2.51 8.70 -6.87
C TYR A 23 1.86 7.32 -6.96
N VAL A 24 0.90 7.18 -7.86
CA VAL A 24 0.25 5.91 -8.18
C VAL A 24 0.54 5.60 -9.65
N TYR A 25 1.29 4.54 -9.89
CA TYR A 25 1.67 4.12 -11.24
C TYR A 25 0.83 2.93 -11.71
N ILE A 26 0.51 2.92 -13.00
CA ILE A 26 0.01 1.75 -13.70
C ILE A 26 1.23 0.98 -14.19
N VAL A 27 1.29 -0.30 -13.85
CA VAL A 27 2.45 -1.14 -14.11
C VAL A 27 2.07 -2.43 -14.83
N GLU A 28 3.00 -2.92 -15.65
CA GLU A 28 2.98 -4.28 -16.18
C GLU A 28 4.03 -5.13 -15.44
N PRO A 29 3.67 -6.33 -14.96
CA PRO A 29 4.64 -7.27 -14.43
C PRO A 29 5.53 -7.81 -15.55
N THR A 30 6.85 -7.86 -15.31
CA THR A 30 7.79 -8.46 -16.27
C THR A 30 8.07 -9.94 -16.00
N GLY A 31 7.58 -10.45 -14.86
CA GLY A 31 7.64 -11.86 -14.46
C GLY A 31 6.43 -12.25 -13.63
N PRO A 32 6.43 -13.45 -13.01
CA PRO A 32 5.36 -13.90 -12.15
C PRO A 32 5.13 -12.97 -10.95
N PHE A 33 3.90 -12.96 -10.45
CA PHE A 33 3.52 -12.27 -9.22
C PHE A 33 2.60 -13.19 -8.41
N GLU A 34 2.51 -12.94 -7.11
CA GLU A 34 1.71 -13.69 -6.16
C GLU A 34 0.90 -12.76 -5.26
N ASP A 35 -0.12 -13.30 -4.59
CA ASP A 35 -0.90 -12.56 -3.59
C ASP A 35 0.03 -12.03 -2.49
N ASP A 36 -0.17 -10.78 -2.05
CA ASP A 36 0.59 -10.20 -0.95
C ASP A 36 0.15 -10.86 0.37
N PRO A 37 1.05 -11.60 1.06
CA PRO A 37 0.71 -12.27 2.30
C PRO A 37 0.39 -11.29 3.43
N ASN A 38 0.83 -10.04 3.39
CA ASN A 38 0.58 -9.06 4.45
C ASN A 38 -0.90 -8.67 4.55
N VAL A 39 -1.68 -8.86 3.49
CA VAL A 39 -3.10 -8.47 3.43
C VAL A 39 -4.02 -9.59 2.94
N THR A 40 -3.48 -10.69 2.41
CA THR A 40 -4.24 -11.87 1.97
C THR A 40 -4.47 -12.84 3.12
N ASN A 41 -5.70 -13.32 3.29
CA ASN A 41 -6.09 -14.26 4.37
C ASN A 41 -5.77 -13.76 5.80
N LYS A 42 -5.68 -12.44 6.01
CA LYS A 42 -5.46 -11.85 7.33
C LYS A 42 -6.77 -11.56 8.04
N ARG A 43 -7.39 -10.41 7.74
CA ARG A 43 -8.66 -10.02 8.36
C ARG A 43 -9.87 -10.73 7.73
N PHE A 44 -9.77 -11.03 6.43
CA PHE A 44 -10.82 -11.67 5.63
C PHE A 44 -10.24 -12.80 4.78
N PRO A 45 -11.03 -13.82 4.43
CA PRO A 45 -10.59 -14.89 3.54
C PRO A 45 -10.38 -14.38 2.11
N GLY A 46 -9.29 -14.81 1.47
CA GLY A 46 -8.88 -14.41 0.13
C GLY A 46 -8.12 -13.08 0.07
N ASN A 47 -7.89 -12.62 -1.16
CA ASN A 47 -7.23 -11.36 -1.48
C ASN A 47 -8.26 -10.29 -1.90
N ILE A 48 -9.02 -9.78 -0.91
CA ILE A 48 -10.10 -8.79 -1.18
C ILE A 48 -9.53 -7.46 -1.66
N THR A 49 -8.32 -7.10 -1.23
CA THR A 49 -7.67 -5.83 -1.58
C THR A 49 -6.99 -5.87 -2.95
N GLU A 50 -7.00 -7.02 -3.63
CA GLU A 50 -6.32 -7.27 -4.91
C GLU A 50 -4.84 -6.84 -4.87
N SER A 51 -4.18 -7.16 -3.75
CA SER A 51 -2.78 -6.79 -3.49
C SER A 51 -1.84 -7.93 -3.87
N TYR A 52 -0.77 -7.59 -4.59
CA TYR A 52 0.18 -8.56 -5.11
C TYR A 52 1.60 -8.09 -4.86
N ARG A 53 2.54 -9.04 -4.88
CA ARG A 53 3.98 -8.78 -4.85
C ARG A 53 4.71 -9.60 -5.90
N THR A 54 5.87 -9.11 -6.31
CA THR A 54 6.78 -9.82 -7.22
C THR A 54 8.23 -9.50 -6.87
N ARG A 55 9.13 -10.44 -7.17
CA ARG A 55 10.59 -10.23 -7.11
C ARG A 55 11.15 -9.77 -8.46
N ASP A 56 10.37 -9.88 -9.52
CA ASP A 56 10.74 -9.42 -10.86
C ASP A 56 10.45 -7.93 -11.01
N PRO A 57 11.19 -7.21 -11.87
CA PRO A 57 10.92 -5.80 -12.12
C PRO A 57 9.50 -5.53 -12.62
N LEU A 58 9.01 -4.33 -12.36
CA LEU A 58 7.77 -3.81 -12.92
C LEU A 58 8.08 -2.76 -14.00
N ARG A 59 7.33 -2.77 -15.10
CA ARG A 59 7.40 -1.72 -16.12
C ARG A 59 6.29 -0.70 -15.86
N ILE A 60 6.65 0.56 -15.64
CA ILE A 60 5.66 1.65 -15.59
C ILE A 60 5.13 1.91 -16.99
N VAL A 61 3.80 1.84 -17.15
CA VAL A 61 3.10 2.10 -18.42
C VAL A 61 2.16 3.30 -18.35
N GLY A 62 1.99 3.88 -17.16
CA GLY A 62 1.25 5.12 -16.96
C GLY A 62 1.30 5.60 -15.52
N GLU A 63 0.78 6.80 -15.32
CA GLU A 63 0.56 7.39 -14.00
C GLU A 63 -0.94 7.69 -13.84
N VAL A 64 -1.48 7.42 -12.66
CA VAL A 64 -2.81 7.87 -12.30
C VAL A 64 -2.66 9.26 -11.71
N GLU A 65 -3.02 10.30 -12.48
CA GLU A 65 -2.86 11.69 -12.05
C GLU A 65 -4.03 12.18 -11.16
N ASN A 66 -5.23 11.65 -11.43
CA ASN A 66 -6.52 12.10 -10.86
C ASN A 66 -7.06 11.09 -9.85
N TRP A 67 -6.37 10.96 -8.71
CA TRP A 67 -6.88 10.25 -7.55
C TRP A 67 -7.05 11.21 -6.37
N GLU A 68 -8.04 10.91 -5.54
CA GLU A 68 -8.34 11.65 -4.32
C GLU A 68 -7.74 10.88 -3.14
N GLY A 69 -7.00 11.59 -2.31
CA GLY A 69 -6.47 11.04 -1.07
C GLY A 69 -7.57 10.90 -0.01
N HIS A 70 -7.25 10.16 1.05
CA HIS A 70 -8.14 10.06 2.20
C HIS A 70 -8.20 11.38 2.95
N ALA A 71 -9.30 11.59 3.66
CA ALA A 71 -9.41 12.71 4.60
C ALA A 71 -8.25 12.66 5.62
N PRO A 72 -7.66 13.80 6.02
CA PRO A 72 -6.52 13.81 6.94
C PRO A 72 -6.74 13.02 8.23
N GLU A 73 -7.96 13.02 8.76
CA GLU A 73 -8.33 12.30 9.98
C GLU A 73 -8.24 10.78 9.79
N ILE A 74 -8.59 10.28 8.59
CA ILE A 74 -8.52 8.86 8.24
C ILE A 74 -7.06 8.42 8.10
N LEU A 75 -6.24 9.21 7.39
CA LEU A 75 -4.81 8.93 7.26
C LEU A 75 -4.10 8.96 8.61
N ASN A 76 -4.37 9.99 9.43
CA ASN A 76 -3.80 10.09 10.78
C ASN A 76 -4.20 8.91 11.67
N GLY A 77 -5.47 8.50 11.63
CA GLY A 77 -5.93 7.32 12.38
C GLY A 77 -5.20 6.04 11.98
N MET A 78 -4.90 5.87 10.68
CA MET A 78 -4.11 4.73 10.21
C MET A 78 -2.65 4.81 10.70
N LEU A 79 -2.01 5.97 10.60
CA LEU A 79 -0.63 6.17 11.06
C LEU A 79 -0.49 5.91 12.56
N GLU A 80 -1.45 6.36 13.37
CA GLU A 80 -1.49 6.08 14.80
C GLU A 80 -1.66 4.58 15.09
N SER A 81 -2.49 3.88 14.31
CA SER A 81 -2.65 2.43 14.42
C SER A 81 -1.35 1.68 14.10
N ILE A 82 -0.65 2.09 13.03
CA ILE A 82 0.66 1.53 12.66
C ILE A 82 1.70 1.80 13.76
N ALA A 83 1.74 3.02 14.30
CA ALA A 83 2.66 3.37 15.39
C ALA A 83 2.41 2.50 16.64
N ARG A 84 1.15 2.29 17.01
CA ARG A 84 0.78 1.41 18.12
C ARG A 84 1.21 -0.05 17.90
N LEU A 85 1.08 -0.56 16.68
CA LEU A 85 1.53 -1.93 16.35
C LEU A 85 3.05 -2.06 16.51
N ARG A 86 3.82 -1.06 16.07
CA ARG A 86 5.27 -1.00 16.25
C ARG A 86 5.68 -0.96 17.72
N GLU A 87 5.02 -0.13 18.53
CA GLU A 87 5.28 -0.05 19.98
C GLU A 87 5.03 -1.39 20.69
N GLN A 88 4.11 -2.20 20.17
CA GLN A 88 3.78 -3.53 20.71
C GLN A 88 4.64 -4.66 20.12
N GLY A 89 5.50 -4.37 19.13
CA GLY A 89 6.27 -5.38 18.40
C GLY A 89 5.41 -6.34 17.58
N LEU A 90 4.22 -5.90 17.14
CA LEU A 90 3.25 -6.68 16.37
C LEU A 90 3.26 -6.33 14.87
N ASP A 91 4.14 -5.43 14.44
CA ASP A 91 4.33 -5.01 13.04
C ASP A 91 5.12 -6.05 12.23
N VAL A 92 4.62 -7.29 12.20
CA VAL A 92 5.23 -8.36 11.40
C VAL A 92 5.01 -8.06 9.92
N ILE A 93 6.12 -7.91 9.19
CA ILE A 93 6.14 -7.77 7.72
C ILE A 93 6.62 -9.09 7.13
N GLU A 94 5.84 -9.65 6.21
CA GLU A 94 6.16 -10.85 5.45
C GLU A 94 6.77 -10.46 4.09
N ASP A 95 8.06 -10.77 3.88
CA ASP A 95 8.88 -10.51 2.67
C ASP A 95 9.25 -11.81 1.93
#